data_AF-A0A936XEL1-F1
#
_entry.id   AF-A0A936XEL1-F1
#
_cell.length_a   1.000
_cell.length_b   1.000
_cell.length_c   1.000
_cell.angle_alpha   90.00
_cell.angle_beta   90.00
_cell.angle_gamma   90.00
#
_symmetry.space_group_name_H-M   'P 1'
#
loop_
_entity.id
_entity.type
_entity.pdbx_description
1 polymer ?
#
loop_
_entity_poly.entity_id
_entity_poly.type
_entity_poly.pdbx_seq_one_letter_code
_entity_poly.pdbx_strand_id
1 'polypeptide(L)'
;MYSKWQLARKYISHYFSAYSGKGHGIHSPFVYDFVRTVLQDRDAKKTLQPVEDLRRKLCHDPREIIVEDLGAGSAHDKQNKRRVASIAKHAAKSPALCRLLHSVVKNISPQRLLSSGLHSDYLVLR
;
A
#
# COMPACT_ATOMS: atom_id res chain seq x y z
N MET A 1 -1.79 11.67 41.72
CA MET A 1 -2.75 11.17 40.72
C MET A 1 -3.17 12.34 39.84
N TYR A 2 -3.01 12.25 38.52
CA TYR A 2 -3.38 13.35 37.63
C TYR A 2 -4.89 13.49 37.51
N SER A 3 -5.39 14.73 37.56
CA SER A 3 -6.80 15.02 37.28
C SER A 3 -7.14 14.76 35.82
N LYS A 4 -8.38 14.32 35.53
CA LYS A 4 -8.87 14.03 34.16
C LYS A 4 -8.64 15.21 33.21
N TRP A 5 -8.76 16.44 33.71
CA TRP A 5 -8.49 17.67 32.96
C TRP A 5 -7.01 17.87 32.62
N GLN A 6 -6.11 17.53 33.54
CA GLN A 6 -4.67 17.58 33.28
C GLN A 6 -4.27 16.54 32.23
N LEU A 7 -4.91 15.38 32.24
CA LEU A 7 -4.68 14.32 31.26
C LEU A 7 -5.19 14.74 29.87
N ALA A 8 -6.40 15.31 29.79
CA ALA A 8 -6.95 15.84 28.54
C ALA A 8 -6.05 16.94 27.93
N ARG A 9 -5.57 17.88 28.75
CA ARG A 9 -4.66 18.93 28.28
C ARG A 9 -3.32 18.38 27.78
N LYS A 10 -2.77 17.37 28.48
CA LYS A 10 -1.55 16.68 28.03
C LYS A 10 -1.77 15.92 26.74
N TYR A 11 -2.90 15.23 26.59
CA TYR A 11 -3.25 14.51 25.37
C TYR A 11 -3.37 15.46 24.18
N ILE A 12 -4.07 16.58 24.33
CA ILE A 12 -4.23 17.59 23.28
C ILE A 12 -2.88 18.20 22.90
N SER A 13 -2.07 18.59 23.89
CA SER A 13 -0.72 19.11 23.66
C SER A 13 0.18 18.10 22.94
N HIS A 14 0.11 16.82 23.34
CA HIS A 14 0.86 15.73 22.72
C HIS A 14 0.37 15.45 21.30
N TYR A 15 -0.93 15.51 21.05
CA TYR A 15 -1.53 15.33 19.73
C TYR A 15 -1.00 16.36 18.72
N PHE A 16 -0.93 17.63 19.13
CA PHE A 16 -0.36 18.70 18.29
C PHE A 16 1.17 18.67 18.21
N SER A 17 1.87 18.25 19.27
CA SER A 17 3.34 18.21 19.30
C SER A 17 3.93 16.98 18.58
N ALA A 18 3.30 15.82 18.70
CA ALA A 18 3.72 14.59 18.01
C ALA A 18 3.53 14.67 16.49
N TYR A 19 2.69 15.59 16.01
CA TYR A 19 2.52 15.87 14.59
C TYR A 19 3.68 16.68 14.00
N SER A 20 4.72 17.02 14.79
CA SER A 20 5.96 17.56 14.23
C SER A 20 6.71 16.46 13.48
N GLY A 21 6.47 16.37 12.17
CA GLY A 21 7.19 15.54 11.19
C GLY A 21 8.68 15.88 11.02
N LYS A 22 9.36 16.29 12.11
CA LYS A 22 10.80 16.58 12.17
C LYS A 22 11.65 15.34 12.50
N GLY A 23 11.04 14.16 12.70
CA GLY A 23 11.78 12.90 12.89
C GLY A 23 12.55 12.77 14.21
N HIS A 24 12.40 13.72 15.15
CA HIS A 24 13.07 13.68 16.45
C HIS A 24 12.38 12.63 17.33
N GLY A 25 12.86 11.40 17.25
CA GLY A 25 12.31 10.21 17.93
C GLY A 25 12.42 8.93 17.09
N ILE A 26 12.69 9.05 15.79
CA ILE A 26 12.94 7.91 14.91
C ILE A 26 14.46 7.70 14.85
N HIS A 27 14.97 6.76 15.64
CA HIS A 27 16.39 6.42 15.65
C HIS A 27 16.81 5.53 14.47
N SER A 28 15.85 5.00 13.71
CA SER A 28 16.12 4.23 12.49
C SER A 28 16.16 5.17 11.28
N PRO A 29 17.33 5.41 10.67
CA PRO A 29 17.42 6.23 9.45
C PRO A 29 16.51 5.70 8.33
N PHE A 30 16.32 4.37 8.26
CA PHE A 30 15.39 3.74 7.33
C PHE A 30 13.94 4.21 7.52
N VAL A 31 13.44 4.24 8.76
CA VAL A 31 12.04 4.62 9.04
C VAL A 31 11.83 6.12 8.81
N TYR A 32 12.85 6.94 9.10
CA TYR A 32 12.81 8.36 8.80
C TYR A 32 12.69 8.62 7.29
N ASP A 33 13.56 7.97 6.50
CA ASP A 33 13.54 8.07 5.05
C ASP A 33 12.23 7.52 4.47
N PHE A 34 11.71 6.42 5.01
CA PHE A 34 10.42 5.86 4.62
C PHE A 34 9.28 6.87 4.82
N VAL A 35 9.18 7.49 5.99
CA VAL A 35 8.13 8.48 6.27
C VAL A 35 8.25 9.68 5.33
N ARG A 36 9.48 10.13 5.07
CA ARG A 36 9.73 11.29 4.21
C ARG A 36 9.45 11.01 2.74
N THR A 37 9.86 9.85 2.23
CA THR A 37 9.83 9.54 0.79
C THR A 37 8.57 8.81 0.35
N VAL A 38 8.04 7.91 1.19
CA VAL A 38 6.90 7.05 0.85
C VAL A 38 5.58 7.71 1.22
N LEU A 39 5.48 8.27 2.44
CA LEU A 39 4.22 8.85 2.93
C LEU A 39 3.95 10.27 2.40
N GLN A 40 4.99 10.99 1.98
CA GLN A 40 4.86 12.35 1.42
C GLN A 40 4.91 12.38 -0.13
N ASP A 41 4.93 11.22 -0.81
CA ASP A 41 4.94 11.17 -2.29
C ASP A 41 3.62 11.75 -2.86
N ARG A 42 3.70 12.99 -3.38
CA ARG A 42 2.58 13.69 -4.02
C ARG A 42 2.37 13.28 -5.47
N ASP A 43 3.38 12.68 -6.11
CA ASP A 43 3.36 12.29 -7.53
C ASP A 43 2.64 10.95 -7.75
N ALA A 44 2.56 10.11 -6.70
CA ALA A 44 1.80 8.87 -6.72
C ALA A 44 0.33 9.10 -7.14
N LYS A 45 -0.27 10.25 -6.83
CA LYS A 45 -1.65 10.57 -7.21
C LYS A 45 -1.83 10.70 -8.73
N LYS A 46 -0.89 11.34 -9.43
CA LYS A 46 -0.94 11.52 -10.89
C LYS A 46 -0.71 10.19 -11.60
N THR A 47 0.29 9.44 -11.14
CA THR A 47 0.67 8.14 -11.73
C THR A 47 -0.44 7.10 -11.62
N LEU A 48 -1.22 7.14 -10.55
CA LEU A 48 -2.33 6.20 -10.32
C LEU A 48 -3.67 6.63 -10.93
N GLN A 49 -3.74 7.81 -11.56
CA GLN A 49 -4.98 8.30 -12.15
C GLN A 49 -5.58 7.34 -13.20
N PRO A 50 -4.80 6.72 -14.11
CA PRO A 50 -5.33 5.72 -15.04
C PRO A 50 -5.92 4.47 -14.34
N VAL A 51 -5.33 4.07 -13.21
CA VAL A 51 -5.81 2.92 -12.41
C VAL A 51 -7.13 3.27 -11.72
N GLU A 52 -7.26 4.49 -11.20
CA GLU A 52 -8.51 4.97 -10.61
C GLU A 52 -9.61 5.13 -11.67
N ASP A 53 -9.25 5.54 -12.89
CA ASP A 53 -10.18 5.61 -14.02
C ASP A 53 -10.69 4.22 -14.40
N LEU A 54 -9.80 3.24 -14.47
CA LEU A 54 -10.17 1.84 -14.69
C LEU A 54 -11.06 1.31 -13.56
N ARG A 55 -10.72 1.60 -12.29
CA ARG A 55 -11.54 1.22 -11.14
C ARG A 55 -12.96 1.78 -11.26
N ARG A 56 -13.10 3.06 -11.62
CA ARG A 56 -14.41 3.69 -11.84
C ARG A 56 -15.20 3.01 -12.96
N LYS A 57 -14.54 2.72 -14.09
CA LYS A 57 -15.16 2.00 -15.21
C LYS A 57 -15.67 0.62 -14.79
N LEU A 58 -14.83 -0.18 -14.13
CA LEU A 58 -15.17 -1.53 -13.70
C LEU A 58 -16.26 -1.54 -12.61
N CYS A 59 -16.27 -0.58 -11.68
CA CYS A 59 -17.30 -0.48 -10.66
C CYS A 59 -18.69 -0.10 -11.20
N HIS A 60 -18.79 0.48 -12.41
CA HIS A 60 -20.07 0.82 -13.06
C HIS A 60 -20.45 -0.16 -14.18
N ASP A 61 -19.64 -1.18 -14.39
CA ASP A 61 -19.84 -2.13 -15.46
C ASP A 61 -20.96 -3.14 -15.12
N PRO A 62 -22.09 -3.12 -15.83
CA PRO A 62 -23.22 -4.00 -15.55
C PRO A 62 -23.04 -5.41 -16.11
N ARG A 63 -21.96 -5.67 -16.87
CA ARG A 63 -21.73 -6.98 -17.49
C ARG A 63 -21.62 -8.08 -16.43
N GLU A 64 -22.18 -9.24 -16.73
CA GLU A 64 -22.06 -10.45 -15.91
C GLU A 64 -21.08 -11.40 -16.58
N ILE A 65 -20.13 -11.91 -15.79
CA ILE A 65 -19.14 -12.88 -16.24
C ILE A 65 -19.24 -14.15 -15.40
N ILE A 66 -18.92 -15.27 -16.03
CA ILE A 66 -18.77 -16.54 -15.32
C ILE A 66 -17.39 -16.50 -14.66
N VAL A 67 -17.37 -16.56 -13.34
CA VAL A 67 -16.12 -16.56 -12.57
C VAL A 67 -15.82 -17.99 -12.14
N GLU A 68 -14.69 -18.51 -12.61
CA GLU A 68 -14.12 -19.76 -12.10
C GLU A 68 -13.28 -19.44 -10.86
N ASP A 69 -13.74 -19.89 -9.69
CA ASP A 69 -12.98 -19.77 -8.45
C ASP A 69 -12.13 -21.04 -8.27
N LEU A 70 -10.81 -20.90 -8.37
CA LEU A 70 -9.84 -21.99 -8.20
C LEU A 70 -9.43 -22.21 -6.73
N GLY A 71 -10.09 -21.53 -5.78
CA GLY A 71 -9.80 -21.62 -4.35
C GLY A 71 -10.45 -22.82 -3.65
N ALA A 72 -9.97 -23.14 -2.44
CA ALA A 72 -10.36 -24.31 -1.65
C ALA A 72 -11.74 -24.21 -0.95
N GLY A 73 -12.67 -23.41 -1.46
CA GLY A 73 -13.90 -23.11 -0.71
C GLY A 73 -15.04 -22.46 -1.48
N SER A 74 -15.59 -23.16 -2.47
CA SER A 74 -17.04 -23.13 -2.70
C SER A 74 -17.48 -24.32 -3.57
N ALA A 75 -17.90 -25.40 -2.93
CA ALA A 75 -18.56 -26.54 -3.57
C ALA A 75 -20.05 -26.26 -3.89
N HIS A 76 -20.45 -25.00 -3.96
CA HIS A 76 -21.82 -24.58 -4.24
C HIS A 76 -21.80 -23.55 -5.37
N ASP A 77 -22.53 -23.87 -6.45
CA ASP A 77 -22.67 -23.16 -7.72
C ASP A 77 -21.56 -23.33 -8.77
N LYS A 78 -21.76 -24.36 -9.62
CA LYS A 78 -21.07 -24.59 -10.91
C LYS A 78 -21.27 -23.47 -11.95
N GLN A 79 -21.98 -22.38 -11.62
CA GLN A 79 -22.17 -21.22 -12.48
C GLN A 79 -22.16 -19.95 -11.62
N ASN A 80 -20.99 -19.56 -11.11
CA ASN A 80 -20.83 -18.34 -10.33
C ASN A 80 -20.84 -17.11 -11.27
N LYS A 81 -22.03 -16.79 -11.81
CA LYS A 81 -22.25 -15.56 -12.57
C LYS A 81 -22.17 -14.38 -11.62
N ARG A 82 -21.15 -13.54 -11.79
CA ARG A 82 -20.96 -12.33 -10.97
C ARG A 82 -20.89 -11.12 -11.88
N ARG A 83 -21.53 -10.03 -11.45
CA ARG A 83 -21.39 -8.72 -12.09
C ARG A 83 -19.96 -8.22 -11.96
N VAL A 84 -19.40 -7.68 -13.04
CA VAL A 84 -18.07 -7.06 -13.05
C VAL A 84 -17.96 -5.98 -11.97
N ALA A 85 -19.01 -5.15 -11.81
CA ALA A 85 -19.09 -4.17 -10.73
C ALA A 85 -18.94 -4.79 -9.32
N SER A 86 -19.56 -5.94 -9.06
CA SER A 86 -19.47 -6.63 -7.77
C SER A 86 -18.05 -7.16 -7.54
N ILE A 87 -17.45 -7.78 -8.56
CA ILE A 87 -16.07 -8.28 -8.50
C ILE A 87 -15.11 -7.13 -8.23
N ALA A 88 -15.20 -6.06 -9.02
CA ALA A 88 -14.34 -4.89 -8.89
C ALA A 88 -14.46 -4.24 -7.50
N LYS A 89 -15.67 -4.17 -6.93
CA LYS A 89 -15.88 -3.60 -5.59
C LYS A 89 -15.20 -4.40 -4.48
N HIS A 90 -15.15 -5.73 -4.59
CA HIS A 90 -14.53 -6.60 -3.59
C HIS A 90 -13.02 -6.81 -3.82
N ALA A 91 -12.58 -6.83 -5.07
CA ALA A 91 -11.17 -7.02 -5.43
C ALA A 91 -10.35 -5.73 -5.33
N ALA A 92 -10.92 -4.57 -5.69
CA ALA A 92 -10.20 -3.32 -5.70
C ALA A 92 -9.87 -2.86 -4.27
N LYS A 93 -8.59 -2.56 -4.02
CA LYS A 93 -8.12 -1.98 -2.77
C LYS A 93 -8.41 -0.48 -2.72
N SER A 94 -8.33 0.09 -1.51
CA SER A 94 -8.59 1.52 -1.31
C SER A 94 -7.52 2.37 -2.02
N PRO A 95 -7.88 3.56 -2.55
CA PRO A 95 -6.92 4.47 -3.20
C PRO A 95 -5.74 4.88 -2.31
N ALA A 96 -5.95 4.91 -0.99
CA ALA A 96 -4.89 5.17 -0.02
C ALA A 96 -3.87 4.02 0.03
N LEU A 97 -4.34 2.77 0.04
CA LEU A 97 -3.47 1.60 0.05
C LEU A 97 -2.73 1.46 -1.28
N CYS A 98 -3.40 1.69 -2.41
CA CYS A 98 -2.76 1.68 -3.73
C CYS A 98 -1.65 2.73 -3.84
N ARG A 99 -1.88 3.95 -3.33
CA ARG A 99 -0.85 5.00 -3.24
C ARG A 99 0.33 4.56 -2.38
N LEU A 100 0.07 4.03 -1.19
CA LEU A 100 1.11 3.56 -0.30
C LEU A 100 1.94 2.45 -0.96
N LEU A 101 1.29 1.42 -1.52
CA LEU A 101 1.97 0.31 -2.19
C LEU A 101 2.82 0.80 -3.37
N HIS A 102 2.30 1.70 -4.19
CA HIS A 102 3.07 2.30 -5.28
C HIS A 102 4.31 3.02 -4.76
N SER A 103 4.15 3.88 -3.74
CA SER A 103 5.29 4.60 -3.15
C SER A 103 6.30 3.66 -2.51
N VAL A 104 5.85 2.58 -1.86
CA VAL A 104 6.73 1.55 -1.29
C VAL A 104 7.52 0.87 -2.42
N VAL A 105 6.84 0.36 -3.44
CA VAL A 105 7.49 -0.32 -4.57
C VAL A 105 8.44 0.63 -5.28
N LYS A 106 8.07 1.88 -5.55
CA LYS A 106 8.94 2.88 -6.20
C LYS A 106 10.23 3.13 -5.42
N ASN A 107 10.16 3.22 -4.09
CA ASN A 107 11.33 3.48 -3.24
C ASN A 107 12.17 2.22 -2.95
N ILE A 108 11.55 1.03 -2.96
CA ILE A 108 12.24 -0.25 -2.74
C ILE A 108 12.74 -0.88 -4.05
N SER A 109 12.19 -0.47 -5.20
CA SER A 109 12.53 -1.05 -6.50
C SER A 109 14.02 -0.88 -6.83
N PRO A 110 14.67 -1.91 -7.38
CA PRO A 110 16.01 -2.22 -6.96
C PRO A 110 16.93 -2.25 -8.15
N GLN A 111 17.64 -1.15 -8.40
CA GLN A 111 18.97 -1.32 -8.99
C GLN A 111 19.98 -1.88 -7.97
N ARG A 112 19.58 -2.07 -6.69
CA ARG A 112 20.45 -2.56 -5.61
C ARG A 112 20.21 -4.00 -5.14
N LEU A 113 19.17 -4.72 -5.59
CA LEU A 113 19.00 -6.14 -5.22
C LEU A 113 19.91 -7.08 -6.01
N LEU A 114 20.51 -6.62 -7.12
CA LEU A 114 21.33 -7.45 -8.01
C LEU A 114 22.84 -7.44 -7.73
N SER A 115 23.35 -6.58 -6.83
CA SER A 115 24.82 -6.38 -6.71
C SER A 115 25.51 -7.05 -5.52
N SER A 116 24.79 -7.49 -4.47
CA SER A 116 25.44 -7.95 -3.23
C SER A 116 25.42 -9.47 -3.01
N GLY A 117 25.11 -10.27 -4.03
CA GLY A 117 25.05 -11.74 -3.91
C GLY A 117 25.65 -12.54 -5.07
N LEU A 118 26.24 -11.90 -6.08
CA LEU A 118 26.75 -12.58 -7.29
C LEU A 118 28.23 -12.28 -7.60
N HIS A 119 29.02 -11.80 -6.63
CA HIS A 119 30.43 -11.43 -6.84
C HIS A 119 31.47 -12.34 -6.17
N SER A 120 31.11 -13.55 -5.77
CA SER A 120 32.09 -14.59 -5.46
C SER A 120 31.60 -15.91 -6.03
N ASP A 121 32.49 -16.63 -6.71
CA ASP A 121 32.39 -18.07 -7.04
C ASP A 121 32.09 -18.48 -8.49
N TYR A 122 32.40 -17.64 -9.49
CA TYR A 122 32.56 -18.12 -10.89
C TYR A 122 33.91 -17.75 -11.52
N LEU A 123 34.96 -17.76 -10.69
CA LEU A 123 36.36 -17.73 -11.12
C LEU A 123 37.06 -19.08 -10.86
N VAL A 124 36.39 -20.20 -11.12
CA VAL A 124 37.07 -21.49 -11.32
C VAL A 124 36.28 -22.29 -12.34
N LEU A 125 36.77 -22.30 -13.58
CA LEU A 125 36.91 -23.44 -14.48
C LEU A 125 37.41 -22.90 -15.83
N ARG A 126 38.67 -22.49 -15.80
CA ARG A 126 39.58 -22.62 -16.93
C ARG A 126 40.71 -23.53 -16.47
#